data_AF-A0A7S1GJK4-F1
#
_entry.id   AF-A0A7S1GJK4-F1
#
_cell.length_a   1.000
_cell.length_b   1.000
_cell.length_c   1.000
_cell.angle_alpha   90.00
_cell.angle_beta   90.00
_cell.angle_gamma   90.00
#
_symmetry.space_group_name_H-M   'P 1'
#
loop_
_entity.id
_entity.type
_entity.pdbx_description
1 polymer ?
#
loop_
_entity_poly.entity_id
_entity_poly.type
_entity_poly.pdbx_seq_one_letter_code
_entity_poly.pdbx_strand_id
1 'polypeptide(L)'
;MDSYNKKVAKSDADLDHNAFDRMGIYLLRNSIATRSSESSTLRKGSFDLLLLMATQESIHRVLRDYVDAGTKREVSFNWFRDYYVERAAKTFDGSQEYGRADDFMEELLLTPPSTVTEGLRMELIDPLRIAEDILEKRSEVLTEWKETVSMASEEHIELRRHLLAKQMSKWGSSSPLDAAIVQEEEQVSIELPYGEFQ
;
A
#
# COMPACT_ATOMS: atom_id res chain seq x y z
N MET A 1 13.33 -44.56 -33.27
CA MET A 1 13.53 -44.77 -31.83
C MET A 1 14.31 -43.57 -31.29
N ASP A 2 13.82 -42.35 -31.54
CA ASP A 2 14.55 -41.09 -31.29
C ASP A 2 13.57 -39.91 -31.17
N SER A 3 12.76 -39.87 -30.10
CA SER A 3 11.88 -38.71 -29.87
C SER A 3 11.52 -38.50 -28.40
N TYR A 4 12.48 -38.69 -27.49
CA TYR A 4 12.25 -38.50 -26.05
C TYR A 4 13.32 -37.67 -25.31
N ASN A 5 14.26 -37.02 -25.99
CA ASN A 5 15.33 -36.24 -25.36
C ASN A 5 15.43 -34.79 -25.85
N LYS A 6 14.30 -34.07 -25.93
CA LYS A 6 14.31 -32.63 -26.26
C LYS A 6 13.46 -31.74 -25.36
N LYS A 7 13.17 -32.18 -24.13
CA LYS A 7 12.38 -31.42 -23.15
C LYS A 7 13.06 -31.16 -21.79
N VAL A 8 14.38 -31.35 -21.68
CA VAL A 8 15.10 -31.16 -20.38
C VAL A 8 16.27 -30.16 -20.49
N ALA A 9 16.23 -29.25 -21.47
CA ALA A 9 17.32 -28.27 -21.65
C ALA A 9 16.83 -26.85 -21.91
N LYS A 10 15.71 -26.46 -21.26
CA LYS A 10 15.17 -25.09 -21.37
C LYS A 10 14.50 -24.60 -20.09
N SER A 11 15.04 -24.97 -18.92
CA SER A 11 14.56 -24.48 -17.61
C SER A 11 15.59 -23.71 -16.79
N ASP A 12 16.88 -23.73 -17.15
CA ASP A 12 17.93 -23.34 -16.20
C ASP A 12 18.82 -22.17 -16.70
N ALA A 13 18.44 -21.47 -17.77
CA ALA A 13 19.28 -20.43 -18.38
C ALA A 13 18.72 -19.00 -18.33
N ASP A 14 17.49 -18.77 -17.84
CA ASP A 14 16.84 -17.45 -17.87
C ASP A 14 16.49 -16.90 -16.46
N LEU A 15 17.04 -17.46 -15.38
CA LEU A 15 16.76 -17.01 -14.00
C LEU A 15 17.82 -16.09 -13.38
N ASP A 16 18.91 -15.78 -14.09
CA ASP A 16 20.08 -15.10 -13.50
C ASP A 16 20.37 -13.70 -14.07
N HIS A 17 19.41 -13.08 -14.78
CA HIS A 17 19.60 -11.72 -15.32
C HIS A 17 18.84 -10.59 -14.61
N ASN A 18 18.06 -10.87 -13.57
CA ASN A 18 17.26 -9.87 -12.84
C ASN A 18 17.81 -9.59 -11.43
N ALA A 19 19.10 -9.25 -11.36
CA ALA A 19 19.79 -8.90 -10.11
C ALA A 19 20.77 -7.72 -10.25
N PHE A 20 20.81 -7.06 -11.41
CA PHE A 20 21.53 -5.79 -11.60
C PHE A 20 20.86 -4.75 -10.67
N ASP A 21 21.15 -4.58 -9.40
CA ASP A 21 22.44 -4.59 -8.75
C ASP A 21 22.15 -4.76 -7.26
N ARG A 22 21.26 -5.70 -6.87
CA ARG A 22 20.79 -5.79 -5.47
C ARG A 22 21.97 -6.03 -4.55
N MET A 23 22.89 -6.90 -4.93
CA MET A 23 24.15 -7.09 -4.20
C MET A 23 25.01 -5.81 -4.19
N GLY A 24 25.12 -5.08 -5.29
CA GLY A 24 25.87 -3.82 -5.39
C GLY A 24 25.27 -2.68 -4.58
N ILE A 25 23.94 -2.52 -4.57
CA ILE A 25 23.20 -1.55 -3.76
C ILE A 25 23.18 -1.97 -2.29
N TYR A 26 23.07 -3.26 -1.95
CA TYR A 26 23.27 -3.74 -0.58
C TYR A 26 24.71 -3.50 -0.11
N LEU A 27 25.72 -3.69 -0.97
CA LEU A 27 27.13 -3.41 -0.68
C LEU A 27 27.43 -1.91 -0.57
N LEU A 28 26.82 -1.06 -1.41
CA LEU A 28 26.95 0.40 -1.36
C LEU A 28 26.18 1.01 -0.18
N ARG A 29 24.99 0.49 0.13
CA ARG A 29 24.23 0.84 1.33
C ARG A 29 24.97 0.43 2.59
N ASN A 30 25.68 -0.71 2.58
CA ASN A 30 26.57 -1.13 3.68
C ASN A 30 27.87 -0.31 3.75
N SER A 31 28.46 0.09 2.63
CA SER A 31 29.74 0.81 2.62
C SER A 31 29.60 2.29 2.98
N ILE A 32 28.51 2.94 2.56
CA ILE A 32 28.16 4.31 2.98
C ILE A 32 27.69 4.33 4.45
N ALA A 33 27.17 3.21 4.97
CA ALA A 33 26.80 3.02 6.37
C ALA A 33 27.94 2.43 7.25
N THR A 34 29.21 2.55 6.84
CA THR A 34 30.35 2.20 7.70
C THR A 34 30.53 3.23 8.83
N ARG A 35 29.59 3.20 9.79
CA ARG A 35 29.68 3.55 11.23
C ARG A 35 28.27 3.59 11.85
N SER A 36 27.53 2.48 11.80
CA SER A 36 26.71 1.95 12.92
C SER A 36 25.52 1.10 12.45
N SER A 37 25.42 -0.09 13.05
CA SER A 37 24.22 -0.91 13.16
C SER A 37 23.62 -1.44 11.85
N GLU A 38 23.85 -2.74 11.59
CA GLU A 38 22.97 -3.50 10.70
C GLU A 38 21.51 -3.28 11.11
N SER A 39 20.64 -2.95 10.16
CA SER A 39 19.22 -2.73 10.43
C SER A 39 18.57 -4.05 10.87
N SER A 40 17.79 -4.00 11.96
CA SER A 40 17.05 -5.16 12.44
C SER A 40 16.11 -5.71 11.34
N THR A 41 15.84 -7.01 11.36
CA THR A 41 14.90 -7.67 10.43
C THR A 41 13.54 -6.97 10.42
N LEU A 42 13.08 -6.53 11.60
CA LEU A 42 11.86 -5.73 11.75
C LEU A 42 11.96 -4.39 11.01
N ARG A 43 13.08 -3.66 11.14
CA ARG A 43 13.29 -2.39 10.42
C ARG A 43 13.30 -2.60 8.90
N LYS A 44 13.92 -3.69 8.42
CA LYS A 44 13.93 -4.04 6.99
C LYS A 44 12.52 -4.33 6.49
N GLY A 45 11.75 -5.14 7.23
CA GLY A 45 10.38 -5.47 6.83
C GLY A 45 9.41 -4.30 6.90
N SER A 46 9.50 -3.45 7.92
CA SER A 46 8.68 -2.23 7.98
C SER A 46 9.01 -1.24 6.85
N PHE A 47 10.29 -1.11 6.48
CA PHE A 47 10.71 -0.27 5.38
C PHE A 47 10.20 -0.81 4.03
N ASP A 48 10.34 -2.11 3.80
CA ASP A 48 9.87 -2.76 2.59
C ASP A 48 8.35 -2.63 2.42
N LEU A 49 7.60 -2.90 3.49
CA LEU A 49 6.14 -2.71 3.49
C LEU A 49 5.76 -1.26 3.19
N LEU A 50 6.45 -0.28 3.79
CA LEU A 50 6.19 1.13 3.54
C LEU A 50 6.47 1.50 2.08
N LEU A 51 7.54 0.98 1.49
CA LEU A 51 7.86 1.21 0.08
C LEU A 51 6.84 0.56 -0.86
N LEU A 52 6.38 -0.65 -0.52
CA LEU A 52 5.33 -1.36 -1.25
C LEU A 52 4.01 -0.59 -1.24
N MET A 53 3.55 -0.18 -0.06
CA MET A 53 2.32 0.61 0.07
C MET A 53 2.45 1.97 -0.62
N ALA A 54 3.59 2.66 -0.48
CA ALA A 54 3.81 3.94 -1.14
C ALA A 54 3.78 3.79 -2.67
N THR A 55 4.38 2.72 -3.20
CA THR A 55 4.34 2.43 -4.64
C THR A 55 2.92 2.14 -5.10
N GLN A 56 2.14 1.36 -4.35
CA GLN A 56 0.73 1.08 -4.66
C GLN A 56 -0.12 2.35 -4.70
N GLU A 57 -0.02 3.20 -3.67
CA GLU A 57 -0.72 4.48 -3.59
C GLU A 57 -0.31 5.40 -4.76
N SER A 58 0.97 5.42 -5.12
CA SER A 58 1.48 6.21 -6.25
C SER A 58 0.87 5.77 -7.57
N ILE A 59 0.75 4.46 -7.79
CA ILE A 59 0.09 3.91 -8.98
C ILE A 59 -1.37 4.38 -9.04
N HIS A 60 -2.09 4.37 -7.91
CA HIS A 60 -3.48 4.84 -7.86
C HIS A 60 -3.59 6.34 -8.16
N ARG A 61 -2.65 7.16 -7.70
CA ARG A 61 -2.59 8.60 -8.03
C ARG A 61 -2.29 8.83 -9.50
N VAL A 62 -1.32 8.13 -10.08
CA VAL A 62 -1.01 8.21 -11.52
C VAL A 62 -2.23 7.82 -12.37
N LEU A 63 -2.93 6.74 -12.00
CA LEU A 63 -4.15 6.33 -12.68
C LEU A 63 -5.24 7.40 -12.60
N ARG A 64 -5.39 8.06 -11.45
CA ARG A 64 -6.33 9.19 -11.28
C ARG A 64 -5.93 10.38 -12.14
N ASP A 65 -4.66 10.77 -12.15
CA ASP A 65 -4.15 11.86 -12.98
C ASP A 65 -4.39 11.61 -14.47
N TYR A 66 -4.29 10.35 -14.91
CA TYR A 66 -4.54 9.98 -16.31
C TYR A 66 -6.04 10.05 -16.64
N VAL A 67 -6.92 9.68 -15.70
CA VAL A 67 -8.37 9.90 -15.84
C VAL A 67 -8.70 11.39 -15.94
N ASP A 68 -8.08 12.21 -15.08
CA ASP A 68 -8.32 13.67 -15.05
C ASP A 68 -7.78 14.37 -16.31
N ALA A 69 -6.75 13.82 -16.95
CA ALA A 69 -6.25 14.27 -18.26
C ALA A 69 -7.22 13.95 -19.42
N GLY A 70 -8.23 13.11 -19.19
CA GLY A 70 -9.29 12.77 -20.13
C GLY A 70 -8.78 12.10 -21.40
N THR A 71 -9.29 12.55 -22.55
CA THR A 71 -9.04 11.91 -23.86
C THR A 71 -7.58 11.92 -24.32
N LYS A 72 -6.71 12.72 -23.69
CA LYS A 72 -5.29 12.82 -24.06
C LYS A 72 -4.45 11.63 -23.62
N ARG A 73 -4.84 10.95 -22.54
CA ARG A 73 -4.09 9.81 -21.96
C ARG A 73 -4.97 8.57 -21.77
N GLU A 74 -6.13 8.53 -22.43
CA GLU A 74 -7.12 7.47 -22.29
C GLU A 74 -6.54 6.08 -22.63
N VAL A 75 -5.79 5.98 -23.73
CA VAL A 75 -5.16 4.71 -24.14
C VAL A 75 -4.08 4.28 -23.15
N SER A 76 -3.24 5.23 -22.73
CA SER A 76 -2.21 5.03 -21.71
C SER A 76 -2.80 4.61 -20.36
N PHE A 77 -3.94 5.19 -19.97
CA PHE A 77 -4.68 4.82 -18.77
C PHE A 77 -5.20 3.38 -18.85
N ASN A 78 -5.90 3.02 -19.93
CA ASN A 78 -6.46 1.69 -20.08
C ASN A 78 -5.35 0.62 -20.08
N TRP A 79 -4.27 0.86 -20.83
CA TRP A 79 -3.12 -0.03 -20.83
C TRP A 79 -2.51 -0.19 -19.43
N PHE A 80 -2.26 0.92 -18.73
CA PHE A 80 -1.61 0.87 -17.43
C PHE A 80 -2.50 0.25 -16.34
N ARG A 81 -3.81 0.53 -16.38
CA ARG A 81 -4.80 -0.10 -15.51
C ARG A 81 -4.77 -1.62 -15.67
N ASP A 82 -4.82 -2.10 -16.91
CA ASP A 82 -4.87 -3.52 -17.19
C ASP A 82 -3.54 -4.20 -16.80
N TYR A 83 -2.41 -3.55 -17.10
CA TYR A 83 -1.07 -3.97 -16.65
C TYR A 83 -0.99 -4.11 -15.12
N TYR A 84 -1.52 -3.13 -14.38
CA TYR A 84 -1.54 -3.12 -12.92
C TYR A 84 -2.46 -4.21 -12.36
N VAL A 85 -3.70 -4.33 -12.84
CA VAL A 85 -4.68 -5.30 -12.33
C VAL A 85 -4.20 -6.74 -12.51
N GLU A 86 -3.56 -7.05 -13.64
CA GLU A 86 -2.98 -8.37 -13.90
C GLU A 86 -1.90 -8.75 -12.85
N ARG A 87 -1.14 -7.76 -12.38
CA ARG A 87 -0.01 -7.95 -11.46
C ARG A 87 -0.36 -7.71 -10.00
N ALA A 88 -1.50 -7.05 -9.72
CA ALA A 88 -1.85 -6.58 -8.39
C ALA A 88 -1.83 -7.70 -7.35
N ALA A 89 -2.53 -8.81 -7.66
CA ALA A 89 -2.62 -9.96 -6.77
C ALA A 89 -1.26 -10.65 -6.52
N LYS A 90 -0.35 -10.59 -7.50
CA LYS A 90 0.98 -11.21 -7.39
C LYS A 90 1.97 -10.32 -6.66
N THR A 91 1.85 -8.99 -6.78
CA THR A 91 2.86 -8.03 -6.32
C THR A 91 2.49 -7.36 -4.99
N PHE A 92 1.21 -7.10 -4.75
CA PHE A 92 0.77 -6.31 -3.60
C PHE A 92 -0.02 -7.12 -2.57
N ASP A 93 -0.54 -8.30 -2.92
CA ASP A 93 -1.37 -9.12 -2.03
C ASP A 93 -0.65 -10.39 -1.51
N GLY A 94 -0.97 -10.81 -0.29
CA GLY A 94 -0.55 -12.10 0.27
C GLY A 94 0.82 -12.13 0.96
N SER A 95 1.37 -13.33 1.16
CA SER A 95 2.68 -13.55 1.79
C SER A 95 3.79 -13.27 0.77
N GLN A 96 4.22 -12.02 0.73
CA GLN A 96 5.20 -11.48 -0.22
C GLN A 96 6.64 -11.65 0.28
N GLU A 97 7.58 -11.83 -0.65
CA GLU A 97 9.02 -11.68 -0.36
C GLU A 97 9.41 -10.19 -0.24
N TYR A 98 10.63 -9.88 0.19
CA TYR A 98 11.10 -8.49 0.22
C TYR A 98 11.44 -7.97 -1.18
N GLY A 99 11.21 -6.68 -1.43
CA GLY A 99 11.61 -5.98 -2.66
C GLY A 99 10.59 -6.03 -3.79
N ARG A 100 9.32 -6.39 -3.51
CA ARG A 100 8.29 -6.61 -4.54
C ARG A 100 7.87 -5.33 -5.24
N ALA A 101 7.96 -4.20 -4.54
CA ALA A 101 7.79 -2.89 -5.14
C ALA A 101 8.82 -2.64 -6.25
N ASP A 102 10.07 -3.03 -6.01
CA ASP A 102 11.16 -2.87 -6.97
C ASP A 102 11.02 -3.88 -8.11
N ASP A 103 10.61 -5.13 -7.84
CA ASP A 103 10.29 -6.13 -8.88
C ASP A 103 9.26 -5.58 -9.88
N PHE A 104 8.20 -4.92 -9.38
CA PHE A 104 7.15 -4.35 -10.23
C PHE A 104 7.69 -3.21 -11.11
N MET A 105 8.51 -2.33 -10.53
CA MET A 105 9.15 -1.25 -11.28
C MET A 105 10.12 -1.78 -12.32
N GLU A 106 10.90 -2.80 -11.99
CA GLU A 106 11.82 -3.47 -12.90
C GLU A 106 11.07 -4.12 -14.07
N GLU A 107 10.00 -4.87 -13.79
CA GLU A 107 9.16 -5.45 -14.84
C GLU A 107 8.56 -4.38 -15.76
N LEU A 108 8.12 -3.25 -15.19
CA LEU A 108 7.58 -2.12 -15.95
C LEU A 108 8.67 -1.48 -16.84
N LEU A 109 9.88 -1.29 -16.33
CA LEU A 109 11.02 -0.72 -17.07
C LEU A 109 11.54 -1.65 -18.16
N LEU A 110 11.43 -2.96 -17.98
CA LEU A 110 11.81 -3.96 -18.97
C LEU A 110 10.74 -4.17 -20.05
N THR A 111 9.53 -3.63 -19.84
CA THR A 111 8.45 -3.74 -20.82
C THR A 111 8.76 -2.85 -22.03
N PRO A 112 8.82 -3.41 -23.26
CA PRO A 112 9.10 -2.62 -24.44
C PRO A 112 7.95 -1.65 -24.74
N PRO A 113 8.23 -0.49 -25.37
CA PRO A 113 7.19 0.40 -25.89
C PRO A 113 6.26 -0.37 -26.84
N SER A 114 4.96 -0.12 -26.72
CA SER A 114 3.95 -0.86 -27.48
C SER A 114 2.93 0.09 -28.08
N THR A 115 2.45 -0.22 -29.29
CA THR A 115 1.36 0.54 -29.90
C THR A 115 0.04 -0.14 -29.56
N VAL A 116 -0.85 0.62 -28.93
CA VAL A 116 -2.18 0.13 -28.56
C VAL A 116 -3.20 0.86 -29.44
N THR A 117 -4.08 0.07 -30.05
CA THR A 117 -5.17 0.59 -30.89
C THR A 117 -6.47 0.43 -30.13
N GLU A 118 -7.11 1.56 -29.80
CA GLU A 118 -8.40 1.59 -29.13
C GLU A 118 -9.40 2.36 -30.01
N GLY A 119 -10.30 1.61 -30.66
CA GLY A 119 -11.23 2.15 -31.65
C GLY A 119 -10.50 2.71 -32.88
N LEU A 120 -10.57 4.04 -33.07
CA LEU A 120 -9.92 4.78 -34.17
C LEU A 120 -8.60 5.45 -33.76
N ARG A 121 -8.19 5.34 -32.49
CA ARG A 121 -6.97 5.95 -31.98
C ARG A 121 -5.87 4.90 -31.88
N MET A 122 -4.70 5.25 -32.38
CA MET A 122 -3.47 4.48 -32.22
C MET A 122 -2.49 5.36 -31.44
N GLU A 123 -2.09 4.92 -30.25
CA GLU A 123 -1.16 5.64 -29.40
C GLU A 123 0.04 4.75 -29.09
N LEU A 124 1.23 5.36 -29.03
CA LEU A 124 2.43 4.68 -28.57
C LEU A 124 2.49 4.81 -27.06
N ILE A 125 2.44 3.67 -26.37
CA ILE A 125 2.63 3.60 -24.93
C ILE A 125 4.11 3.52 -24.63
N ASP A 126 4.55 4.37 -23.70
CA ASP A 126 5.91 4.41 -23.18
C ASP A 126 5.91 3.99 -21.69
N PRO A 127 6.19 2.71 -21.38
CA PRO A 127 6.28 2.22 -20.01
C PRO A 127 7.32 2.94 -19.16
N LEU A 128 8.41 3.44 -19.77
CA LEU A 128 9.44 4.19 -19.07
C LEU A 128 8.87 5.50 -18.53
N ARG A 129 8.07 6.20 -19.34
CA ARG A 129 7.39 7.43 -18.93
C ARG A 129 6.39 7.18 -17.80
N ILE A 130 5.68 6.06 -17.83
CA ILE A 130 4.77 5.67 -16.74
C ILE A 130 5.57 5.40 -15.46
N ALA A 131 6.71 4.72 -15.56
CA ALA A 131 7.60 4.47 -14.42
C ALA A 131 8.12 5.77 -13.80
N GLU A 132 8.49 6.76 -14.62
CA GLU A 132 8.86 8.11 -14.16
C GLU A 132 7.71 8.77 -13.37
N ASP A 133 6.50 8.78 -13.95
CA ASP A 133 5.31 9.37 -13.31
C ASP A 133 5.03 8.68 -11.94
N ILE A 134 5.21 7.35 -11.83
CA ILE A 134 5.08 6.62 -10.55
C ILE A 134 6.15 7.05 -9.55
N LEU A 135 7.41 7.18 -9.96
CA LEU A 135 8.52 7.56 -9.07
C LEU A 135 8.35 8.99 -8.53
N GLU A 136 7.84 9.89 -9.36
CA GLU A 136 7.48 11.26 -8.98
C GLU A 136 6.38 11.22 -7.92
N LYS A 137 5.25 10.54 -8.19
CA LYS A 137 4.16 10.40 -7.21
C LYS A 137 4.57 9.70 -5.93
N ARG A 138 5.48 8.73 -6.01
CA ARG A 138 6.02 8.06 -4.81
C ARG A 138 6.79 9.00 -3.91
N SER A 139 7.52 9.95 -4.49
CA SER A 139 8.24 10.96 -3.73
C SER A 139 7.28 11.92 -3.00
N GLU A 140 6.18 12.30 -3.67
CA GLU A 140 5.10 13.09 -3.07
C GLU A 140 4.45 12.33 -1.89
N VAL A 141 3.99 11.10 -2.12
CA VAL A 141 3.34 10.24 -1.10
C VAL A 141 4.23 10.05 0.12
N LEU A 142 5.51 9.72 -0.08
CA LEU A 142 6.44 9.52 1.03
C LEU A 142 6.66 10.81 1.84
N THR A 143 6.63 11.97 1.19
CA THR A 143 6.78 13.26 1.87
C THR A 143 5.54 13.55 2.72
N GLU A 144 4.34 13.34 2.18
CA GLU A 144 3.07 13.49 2.92
C GLU A 144 2.98 12.53 4.11
N TRP A 145 3.36 11.27 3.92
CA TRP A 145 3.35 10.28 5.00
C TRP A 145 4.36 10.60 6.08
N LYS A 146 5.55 11.10 5.69
CA LYS A 146 6.54 11.56 6.66
C LYS A 146 6.00 12.71 7.51
N GLU A 147 5.30 13.65 6.90
CA GLU A 147 4.64 14.75 7.62
C GLU A 147 3.55 14.22 8.56
N THR A 148 2.67 13.36 8.06
CA THR A 148 1.59 12.74 8.85
C THR A 148 2.13 11.97 10.05
N VAL A 149 3.15 11.14 9.86
CA VAL A 149 3.80 10.36 10.93
C VAL A 149 4.48 11.28 11.95
N SER A 150 4.94 12.47 11.55
CA SER A 150 5.51 13.43 12.50
C SER A 150 4.48 13.98 13.50
N MET A 151 3.20 14.01 13.10
CA MET A 151 2.09 14.44 13.96
C MET A 151 1.56 13.31 14.87
N ALA A 152 1.83 12.04 14.54
CA ALA A 152 1.29 10.89 15.26
C ALA A 152 1.64 10.84 16.76
N SER A 153 2.78 11.45 17.17
CA SER A 153 3.11 11.53 18.60
C SER A 153 2.13 12.38 19.40
N GLU A 154 1.62 13.46 18.80
CA GLU A 154 0.66 14.36 19.45
C GLU A 154 -0.70 13.66 19.58
N GLU A 155 -1.14 12.98 18.53
CA GLU A 155 -2.36 12.16 18.53
C GLU A 155 -2.32 11.07 19.60
N HIS A 156 -1.17 10.38 19.76
CA HIS A 156 -1.01 9.38 20.82
C HIS A 156 -1.12 9.97 22.23
N ILE A 157 -0.64 11.20 22.45
CA ILE A 157 -0.79 11.89 23.74
C ILE A 157 -2.26 12.19 24.02
N GLU A 158 -2.98 12.68 23.01
CA GLU A 158 -4.40 12.98 23.12
C GLU A 158 -5.23 11.72 23.40
N LEU A 159 -4.97 10.63 22.68
CA LEU A 159 -5.64 9.35 22.88
C LEU A 159 -5.37 8.79 24.29
N ARG A 160 -4.14 8.89 24.79
CA ARG A 160 -3.80 8.52 26.17
C ARG A 160 -4.53 9.38 27.20
N ARG A 161 -4.65 10.69 26.97
CA ARG A 161 -5.41 11.60 27.84
C ARG A 161 -6.88 11.17 27.91
N HIS A 162 -7.49 10.84 26.77
CA HIS A 162 -8.88 10.37 26.71
C HIS A 162 -9.07 9.02 27.45
N LEU A 163 -8.14 8.08 27.27
CA LEU A 163 -8.16 6.81 27.98
C LEU A 163 -8.05 6.99 29.50
N LEU A 164 -7.13 7.85 29.95
CA LEU A 164 -6.96 8.17 31.37
C LEU A 164 -8.21 8.82 31.95
N ALA A 165 -8.79 9.81 31.26
CA ALA A 165 -10.03 10.46 31.71
C ALA A 165 -11.19 9.45 31.87
N LYS A 166 -11.33 8.51 30.92
CA LYS A 166 -12.33 7.44 30.98
C LYS A 166 -12.07 6.48 32.15
N GLN A 167 -10.82 6.11 32.42
CA GLN A 167 -10.47 5.26 33.56
C GLN A 167 -10.74 5.95 34.90
N MET A 168 -10.40 7.24 35.02
CA MET A 168 -10.64 8.02 36.24
C MET A 168 -12.13 8.23 36.50
N SER A 169 -12.93 8.48 35.46
CA SER A 169 -14.39 8.55 35.58
C SER A 169 -14.99 7.21 36.03
N LYS A 170 -14.48 6.08 35.53
CA LYS A 170 -14.91 4.75 35.96
C LYS A 170 -14.53 4.43 37.41
N TRP A 171 -13.39 4.93 37.90
CA TRP A 171 -13.00 4.78 39.30
C TRP A 171 -13.78 5.71 40.23
N GLY A 172 -14.01 6.96 39.83
CA GLY A 172 -14.82 7.91 40.59
C GLY A 172 -16.29 7.51 40.73
N SER A 173 -16.84 6.77 39.76
CA SER A 173 -18.21 6.21 39.81
C SER A 173 -18.30 4.84 40.48
N SER A 174 -17.16 4.24 40.88
CA SER A 174 -17.12 2.98 41.63
C SER A 174 -17.15 3.17 43.15
N SER A 175 -17.69 4.29 43.64
CA SER A 175 -18.08 4.43 45.04
C SER A 175 -19.35 3.61 45.29
N PRO A 176 -19.36 2.62 46.21
CA PRO A 176 -20.54 1.81 46.51
C PRO A 176 -21.74 2.59 47.06
N LEU A 177 -21.56 3.89 47.35
CA LEU A 177 -22.60 4.76 47.89
C LEU A 177 -23.49 5.38 46.79
N ASP A 178 -23.02 5.50 45.54
CA ASP A 178 -23.79 6.15 44.47
C ASP A 178 -24.67 5.16 43.68
N ALA A 179 -24.37 3.86 43.75
CA ALA A 179 -25.20 2.81 43.14
C ALA A 179 -26.58 2.66 43.81
N ALA A 180 -26.76 3.19 45.03
CA ALA A 180 -28.03 3.17 45.74
C ALA A 180 -28.99 4.30 45.29
N ILE A 181 -28.49 5.35 44.63
CA ILE A 181 -29.30 6.52 44.25
C ILE A 181 -29.96 6.33 42.87
N VAL A 182 -29.41 5.46 42.01
CA VAL A 182 -29.93 5.24 40.64
C VAL A 182 -31.12 4.27 40.60
N GLN A 183 -31.43 3.55 41.68
CA GLN A 183 -32.56 2.60 41.70
C GLN A 183 -33.94 3.23 41.98
N GLU A 184 -34.04 4.53 42.29
CA GLU A 184 -35.34 5.19 42.57
C GLU A 184 -35.97 5.93 41.37
N GLU A 185 -35.25 6.17 40.26
CA GLU A 185 -35.82 6.91 39.11
C GLU A 185 -36.36 6.04 37.96
N GLU A 186 -36.27 4.71 38.03
CA GLU A 186 -36.82 3.79 37.01
C GLU A 186 -38.28 3.36 37.31
N GLN A 187 -39.11 4.28 37.79
CA GLN A 187 -40.57 4.12 37.86
C GLN A 187 -41.28 5.41 37.38
N VAL A 188 -41.04 5.83 36.14
CA VAL A 188 -41.96 6.72 35.44
C VAL A 188 -42.46 6.01 34.19
N SER A 189 -43.70 5.55 34.33
CA SER A 189 -44.51 4.86 33.34
C SER A 189 -44.61 5.63 32.02
N ILE A 190 -44.36 4.94 30.91
CA ILE A 190 -44.90 5.32 29.60
C ILE A 190 -45.79 4.18 29.13
N GLU A 191 -47.10 4.34 29.34
CA GLU A 191 -48.12 3.56 28.64
C GLU A 191 -48.07 3.93 27.15
N LEU A 192 -47.89 2.92 26.28
CA LEU A 192 -48.08 3.06 24.84
C LEU A 192 -49.46 2.51 24.45
N PRO A 193 -50.32 3.28 23.76
CA PRO A 193 -51.56 2.75 23.24
C PRO A 193 -51.27 1.92 21.97
N TYR A 194 -51.67 0.66 22.02
CA TYR A 194 -51.75 -0.20 20.84
C TYR A 194 -52.83 0.35 19.90
N GLY A 195 -52.40 0.81 18.71
CA GLY A 195 -53.26 1.07 17.57
C GLY A 195 -53.17 -0.07 16.57
N GLU A 196 -54.21 -0.88 16.53
CA GLU A 196 -54.49 -1.90 15.52
C GLU A 196 -54.49 -1.29 14.11
N PHE A 197 -53.85 -1.97 13.15
CA PHE A 197 -54.22 -1.86 11.75
C PHE A 197 -54.46 -3.27 11.21
N GLN A 198 -55.74 -3.53 10.90
CA GLN A 198 -56.18 -4.57 9.96
C GLN A 198 -55.80 -4.20 8.54
#